data_AF-A0A5B7HD28-F1
#
_entry.id   AF-A0A5B7HD28-F1
#
_cell.length_a   1.000
_cell.length_b   1.000
_cell.length_c   1.000
_cell.angle_alpha   90.00
_cell.angle_beta   90.00
_cell.angle_gamma   90.00
#
_symmetry.space_group_name_H-M   'P 1'
#
loop_
_entity.id
_entity.type
_entity.pdbx_description
1 polymer ?
#
loop_
_entity_poly.entity_id
_entity_poly.type
_entity_poly.pdbx_seq_one_letter_code
_entity_poly.pdbx_strand_id
1 'polypeptide(L)' 'MTKSKHTPSCENQRYIETPVGLRKPTEDIMENAISGFRDERGSMRRLINVERELRYIKEVMTD' A
#
# COMPACT_ATOMS: atom_id res chain seq x y z
N MET A 1 -34.84 -15.79 -16.35
CA MET A 1 -34.53 -14.35 -16.19
C MET A 1 -33.02 -14.19 -16.15
N THR A 2 -32.51 -13.19 -16.87
CA THR A 2 -31.13 -13.14 -17.38
C THR A 2 -30.32 -12.05 -16.68
N LYS A 3 -29.03 -12.36 -16.40
CA LYS A 3 -27.87 -11.52 -16.04
C LYS A 3 -27.77 -10.92 -14.62
N SER A 4 -26.69 -11.30 -13.94
CA SER A 4 -25.51 -10.42 -13.82
C SER A 4 -24.26 -11.24 -13.48
N LYS A 5 -23.32 -11.38 -14.42
CA LYS A 5 -21.92 -11.66 -14.05
C LYS A 5 -21.33 -10.30 -13.73
N HIS A 6 -21.10 -10.02 -12.45
CA HIS A 6 -20.36 -8.84 -12.07
C HIS A 6 -18.90 -9.03 -12.51
N THR A 7 -18.61 -8.61 -13.73
CA THR A 7 -17.25 -8.35 -14.15
C THR A 7 -16.88 -6.98 -13.56
N PRO A 8 -15.77 -6.84 -12.80
CA PRO A 8 -15.31 -5.53 -12.37
C PRO A 8 -15.12 -4.66 -13.62
N SER A 9 -15.71 -3.46 -13.61
CA SER A 9 -15.50 -2.49 -14.69
C SER A 9 -14.01 -2.18 -14.78
N CYS A 10 -13.39 -2.56 -15.89
CA CYS A 10 -11.98 -2.33 -16.22
C CYS A 10 -11.71 -0.85 -16.55
N GLU A 11 -12.65 0.07 -16.34
CA GLU A 11 -12.61 1.44 -16.90
C GLU A 11 -11.35 2.24 -16.58
N ASN A 12 -10.56 1.87 -15.55
CA ASN A 12 -9.28 2.52 -15.22
C ASN A 12 -8.10 1.56 -14.99
N GLN A 13 -8.25 0.26 -15.22
CA GLN A 13 -7.14 -0.69 -15.05
C GLN A 13 -6.29 -0.74 -16.32
N ARG A 14 -5.13 -0.06 -16.27
CA ARG A 14 -4.08 -0.22 -17.27
C ARG A 14 -3.33 -1.52 -16.99
N TYR A 15 -3.87 -2.63 -17.49
CA TYR A 15 -3.16 -3.89 -17.47
C TYR A 15 -1.94 -3.78 -18.38
N ILE A 16 -0.74 -3.83 -17.78
CA ILE A 16 0.48 -4.02 -18.55
C ILE A 16 0.52 -5.50 -18.92
N GLU A 17 0.59 -5.79 -20.22
CA GLU A 17 0.74 -7.16 -20.71
C GLU A 17 1.99 -7.76 -20.08
N THR A 18 1.84 -8.91 -19.40
CA THR A 18 2.98 -9.56 -18.75
C THR A 18 3.95 -10.00 -19.83
N PRO A 19 5.21 -9.51 -19.84
CA PRO A 19 6.19 -9.89 -20.85
C PRO A 19 6.35 -11.41 -20.94
N VAL A 20 6.39 -11.93 -22.17
CA VAL A 20 6.57 -13.36 -22.45
C VAL A 20 7.87 -13.83 -21.80
N GLY A 21 7.77 -14.75 -20.84
CA GLY A 21 8.91 -15.29 -20.08
C GLY A 21 8.93 -14.92 -18.60
N LEU A 22 8.10 -13.98 -18.15
CA LEU A 22 7.92 -13.72 -16.72
C LEU A 22 6.81 -14.60 -16.16
N ARG A 23 7.18 -15.49 -15.22
CA ARG A 23 6.20 -16.28 -14.47
C ARG A 23 5.37 -15.33 -13.60
N LYS A 24 4.04 -15.48 -13.62
CA LYS A 24 3.17 -14.77 -12.68
C LYS A 24 3.66 -15.07 -11.26
N PRO A 25 4.03 -14.05 -10.47
CA PRO A 25 4.40 -14.29 -9.08
C PRO A 25 3.19 -14.90 -8.36
N THR A 26 3.43 -15.95 -7.61
CA THR A 26 2.42 -16.54 -6.73
C THR A 26 2.17 -15.59 -5.55
N GLU A 27 0.98 -15.65 -4.94
CA GLU A 27 0.56 -14.74 -3.86
C GLU A 27 1.60 -14.65 -2.73
N ASP A 28 2.25 -15.78 -2.39
CA ASP A 28 3.27 -15.91 -1.36
C ASP A 28 4.58 -15.16 -1.71
N ILE A 29 5.01 -15.22 -2.97
CA ILE A 29 6.21 -14.49 -3.45
C ILE A 29 5.94 -12.99 -3.45
N MET A 30 4.73 -12.59 -3.85
CA MET A 30 4.31 -11.19 -3.87
C MET A 30 4.18 -10.63 -2.45
N GLU A 31 3.60 -11.37 -1.52
CA GLU A 31 3.47 -10.95 -0.13
C GLU A 31 4.85 -10.82 0.55
N ASN A 32 5.75 -11.79 0.35
CA ASN A 32 7.11 -11.71 0.87
C ASN A 32 7.89 -10.52 0.29
N ALA A 33 7.82 -10.29 -1.03
CA ALA A 33 8.53 -9.19 -1.66
C ALA A 33 8.03 -7.80 -1.22
N ILE A 34 6.75 -7.69 -0.83
CA ILE A 34 6.13 -6.43 -0.42
C ILE A 34 6.17 -6.24 1.12
N SER A 35 6.40 -7.32 1.89
CA SER A 35 6.38 -7.32 3.36
C SER A 35 7.34 -6.28 3.98
N GLY A 36 8.58 -6.19 3.50
CA GLY A 36 9.57 -5.23 4.00
C GLY A 36 9.14 -3.76 3.79
N PHE A 37 8.50 -3.48 2.66
CA PHE A 37 7.97 -2.14 2.35
C PHE A 37 6.79 -1.75 3.25
N ARG A 38 5.99 -2.72 3.70
CA ARG A 38 4.87 -2.47 4.62
C ARG A 38 5.37 -2.07 6.01
N ASP A 39 6.43 -2.73 6.48
CA ASP A 39 7.03 -2.42 7.78
C ASP A 39 7.77 -1.07 7.76
N GLU A 40 8.50 -0.79 6.68
CA GLU A 40 9.22 0.48 6.52
C GLU A 40 8.24 1.67 6.40
N ARG A 41 7.14 1.50 5.65
CA ARG A 41 6.05 2.50 5.59
C ARG A 41 5.32 2.67 6.93
N GLY A 42 5.17 1.59 7.70
CA GLY A 42 4.64 1.63 9.06
C GLY A 42 5.56 2.40 10.00
N SER A 43 6.87 2.17 9.89
CA SER A 43 7.91 2.82 10.68
C SER A 43 8.03 4.31 10.37
N MET A 44 8.01 4.70 9.09
CA MET A 44 7.97 6.11 8.69
C MET A 44 6.73 6.83 9.22
N ARG A 45 5.55 6.19 9.16
CA ARG A 45 4.32 6.76 9.73
C ARG A 45 4.41 6.95 11.24
N ARG A 46 4.99 5.99 11.97
CA ARG A 46 5.24 6.10 13.42
C ARG A 46 6.18 7.26 13.73
N LEU A 47 7.28 7.40 12.98
CA LEU A 47 8.24 8.48 13.18
C LEU A 47 7.61 9.87 13.00
N ILE A 48 6.82 10.06 11.94
CA ILE A 48 6.10 11.32 11.68
C ILE A 48 5.12 11.65 12.82
N ASN A 49 4.43 10.65 13.36
CA ASN A 49 3.51 10.87 14.48
C ASN A 49 4.24 11.30 15.75
N VAL A 50 5.36 10.64 16.09
CA VAL A 50 6.19 11.03 17.25
C VAL A 50 6.72 12.45 17.11
N GLU A 51 7.19 12.84 15.92
CA GLU A 51 7.66 14.20 15.67
C GLU A 51 6.55 15.25 15.87
N ARG A 52 5.32 14.94 15.42
CA ARG A 52 4.16 15.82 15.61
C ARG A 52 3.79 15.97 17.08
N GLU A 53 3.76 14.87 17.84
CA GLU A 53 3.48 14.91 19.28
C GLU A 53 4.52 15.72 20.05
N LEU A 54 5.81 15.52 19.74
CA LEU A 54 6.89 16.28 20.36
C LEU A 54 6.78 17.78 20.06
N ARG A 55 6.42 18.14 18.83
CA ARG A 55 6.18 19.52 18.42
C ARG A 55 5.02 20.14 19.20
N TYR A 56 3.91 19.42 19.31
CA TYR A 56 2.73 19.86 20.07
C TYR A 56 3.06 20.07 21.54
N ILE A 57 3.75 19.12 22.18
CA ILE A 57 4.17 19.26 23.59
C ILE A 57 5.07 20.47 23.75
N LYS A 58 6.04 20.67 22.85
CA LYS A 58 6.92 21.82 22.90
C LYS A 58 6.14 23.13 22.84
N GLU A 59 5.21 23.26 21.90
CA GLU A 59 4.36 24.45 21.72
C GLU A 59 3.54 24.73 22.99
N VAL A 60 2.84 23.72 23.52
CA VAL A 60 2.02 23.83 24.74
C VAL A 60 2.85 24.16 25.99
N MET A 61 4.09 23.69 26.07
CA MET A 61 4.97 23.98 27.22
C MET A 61 5.68 25.34 27.13
N THR A 62 5.69 25.97 25.95
CA THR A 62 6.32 27.28 25.73
C THR A 62 5.34 28.44 25.72
N ASP A 63 4.04 28.19 25.91
CA ASP A 63 2.99 29.20 26.12
C ASP A 63 2.80 29.58 27.60
#